data_AF-A0A1Z2L1N3-F1
#
_entry.id   AF-A0A1Z2L1N3-F1
#
_cell.length_a   1.000
_cell.length_b   1.000
_cell.length_c   1.000
_cell.angle_alpha   90.00
_cell.angle_beta   90.00
_cell.angle_gamma   90.00
#
_symmetry.space_group_name_H-M   'P 1'
#
loop_
_entity.id
_entity.type
_entity.pdbx_description
1 polymer ?
#
loop_
_entity_poly.entity_id
_entity_poly.type
_entity_poly.pdbx_seq_one_letter_code
_entity_poly.pdbx_strand_id
1 'polypeptide(L)' 'MVAEVERLAGQLVELAGTGVDVSDVGNGPRPGGLRRMDAIGGWFYFLVTPRDALIIIVRIVPPFDVL' A
#
# COMPACT_ATOMS: atom_id res chain seq x y z
N MET A 1 -0.60 13.66 2.61
CA MET A 1 0.85 13.98 2.63
C MET A 1 1.63 12.80 2.08
N VAL A 2 2.70 13.03 1.33
CA VAL A 2 3.58 11.97 0.77
C VAL A 2 4.23 11.14 1.90
N ALA A 3 4.66 11.79 2.98
CA ALA A 3 5.28 11.13 4.14
C ALA A 3 4.44 10.02 4.77
N GLU A 4 3.11 10.14 4.77
CA GLU A 4 2.23 9.10 5.31
C GLU A 4 2.19 7.85 4.41
N VAL A 5 2.21 8.06 3.09
CA VAL A 5 2.29 6.95 2.14
C VAL A 5 3.63 6.25 2.25
N GLU A 6 4.73 6.99 2.38
CA GLU A 6 6.07 6.43 2.61
C GLU A 6 6.13 5.62 3.90
N ARG A 7 5.56 6.14 5.00
CA ARG A 7 5.47 5.45 6.29
C ARG A 7 4.70 4.13 6.18
N LEU A 8 3.51 4.16 5.58
CA LEU A 8 2.67 2.97 5.39
C LEU A 8 3.32 1.94 4.44
N ALA A 9 3.98 2.40 3.38
CA ALA A 9 4.74 1.53 2.48
C ALA A 9 5.92 0.86 3.20
N GLY A 10 6.63 1.60 4.07
CA GLY A 10 7.68 1.04 4.92
C GLY A 10 7.16 -0.08 5.82
N GLN A 11 5.99 0.12 6.44
CA GLN A 11 5.35 -0.92 7.26
C GLN A 11 4.97 -2.17 6.46
N LEU A 12 4.54 -2.02 5.20
CA LEU A 12 4.31 -3.16 4.32
C LEU A 12 5.60 -3.94 4.04
N VAL A 13 6.72 -3.24 3.83
CA VAL A 13 8.04 -3.88 3.62
C VAL A 13 8.48 -4.63 4.88
N GLU A 14 8.36 -4.01 6.05
CA GLU A 14 8.67 -4.66 7.33
C GLU A 14 7.83 -5.92 7.55
N LEU A 15 6.52 -5.82 7.28
CA LEU A 15 5.60 -6.95 7.41
C LEU A 15 5.96 -8.08 6.44
N ALA A 16 6.26 -7.76 5.18
CA ALA A 16 6.73 -8.75 4.20
C ALA A 16 8.03 -9.43 4.65
N GLY A 17 8.93 -8.68 5.31
CA GLY A 17 10.16 -9.21 5.90
C GLY A 17 9.94 -10.27 6.99
N THR A 18 8.75 -10.34 7.57
CA THR A 18 8.36 -11.39 8.55
C THR A 18 7.79 -12.65 7.90
N GLY A 19 7.68 -12.70 6.57
CA GLY A 19 7.08 -13.81 5.82
C GLY A 19 5.56 -13.71 5.64
N VAL A 20 4.96 -12.58 6.02
CA VAL A 20 3.54 -12.31 5.78
C VAL A 20 3.31 -11.97 4.31
N ASP A 21 2.29 -12.59 3.71
CA ASP A 21 1.84 -12.24 2.36
C ASP A 21 1.08 -10.91 2.38
N VAL A 22 1.79 -9.84 2.03
CA VAL A 22 1.22 -8.49 1.98
C VAL A 22 0.28 -8.26 0.80
N SER A 23 0.11 -9.23 -0.11
CA SER A 23 -0.86 -9.15 -1.20
C SER A 23 -2.31 -9.34 -0.73
N ASP A 24 -2.49 -9.83 0.50
CA ASP A 24 -3.78 -9.92 1.18
C ASP A 24 -4.11 -8.69 2.03
N VAL A 25 -3.16 -7.78 2.21
CA VAL A 25 -3.32 -6.56 3.01
C VAL A 25 -4.11 -5.50 2.23
N GLY A 26 -4.91 -4.70 2.94
CA GLY A 26 -5.74 -3.64 2.36
C GLY A 26 -7.04 -4.16 1.74
N ASN A 27 -7.72 -3.29 0.99
CA ASN A 27 -9.02 -3.57 0.38
C ASN A 27 -8.85 -3.92 -1.11
N GLY A 28 -9.59 -4.91 -1.63
CA GLY A 28 -9.58 -5.22 -3.06
C GLY A 28 -10.23 -6.58 -3.41
N PRO A 29 -10.66 -6.78 -4.67
CA PRO A 29 -11.52 -7.89 -5.06
C PRO A 29 -10.88 -9.29 -5.00
N ARG A 30 -9.54 -9.42 -4.90
CA ARG A 30 -8.83 -10.73 -4.76
C ARG A 30 -7.46 -10.58 -4.07
N PRO A 31 -6.97 -11.63 -3.40
CA PRO A 31 -5.53 -11.84 -3.12
C PRO A 31 -4.67 -11.61 -4.36
N GLY A 32 -3.49 -11.01 -4.22
CA GLY A 32 -2.52 -10.86 -5.33
C GLY A 32 -2.83 -9.76 -6.37
N GLY A 33 -3.94 -9.03 -6.24
CA GLY A 33 -4.33 -7.95 -7.16
C GLY A 33 -3.99 -6.54 -6.66
N LEU A 34 -4.45 -5.51 -7.39
CA LEU A 34 -4.35 -4.12 -6.95
C LEU A 34 -5.07 -3.95 -5.60
N ARG A 35 -4.33 -3.48 -4.59
CA ARG A 35 -4.81 -3.27 -3.23
C ARG A 35 -4.98 -1.80 -2.96
N ARG A 36 -6.02 -1.42 -2.22
CA ARG A 36 -6.21 -0.07 -1.68
C ARG A 36 -5.84 -0.07 -0.20
N MET A 37 -4.96 0.83 0.20
CA MET A 37 -4.68 1.13 1.60
C MET A 37 -5.23 2.52 1.92
N ASP A 38 -5.98 2.62 3.01
CA ASP A 38 -6.43 3.92 3.51
C ASP A 38 -5.28 4.64 4.22
N ALA A 39 -5.20 5.94 4.02
CA ALA A 39 -4.25 6.84 4.65
C ALA A 39 -5.02 7.98 5.33
N ILE A 40 -4.34 8.85 6.07
CA ILE A 40 -5.00 9.99 6.75
C ILE A 40 -5.73 10.85 5.71
N GLY A 41 -7.07 10.78 5.74
CA GLY A 41 -8.03 11.49 4.88
C GLY A 41 -8.04 11.08 3.39
N GLY A 42 -7.24 10.10 2.98
CA GLY A 42 -7.09 9.70 1.58
C GLY A 42 -6.82 8.20 1.44
N TRP A 43 -6.32 7.79 0.29
CA TRP A 43 -5.92 6.39 0.07
C TRP A 43 -4.88 6.27 -1.02
N PHE A 44 -4.17 5.15 -1.07
CA PHE A 44 -3.32 4.82 -2.19
C PHE A 44 -3.57 3.39 -2.66
N TYR A 45 -3.24 3.15 -3.92
CA TYR A 45 -3.24 1.82 -4.50
C TYR A 45 -1.82 1.26 -4.55
N PHE A 46 -1.66 -0.02 -4.24
CA PHE A 46 -0.40 -0.72 -4.37
C PHE A 46 -0.55 -2.10 -5.02
N LEU A 47 0.52 -2.57 -5.64
CA LEU A 47 0.67 -3.92 -6.18
C LEU A 47 1.88 -4.59 -5.55
N VAL A 48 1.75 -5.87 -5.24
CA VAL A 48 2.86 -6.70 -4.79
C VAL A 48 3.36 -7.50 -5.98
N THR A 49 4.66 -7.47 -6.22
CA THR A 49 5.34 -8.24 -7.27
C THR A 49 6.29 -9.22 -6.58
N PRO A 50 5.80 -10.42 -6.17
CA PRO A 50 6.54 -11.32 -5.28
C PRO A 50 7.85 -11.81 -5.88
N ARG A 51 7.90 -11.97 -7.21
CA ARG A 51 9.08 -12.46 -7.94
C ARG A 51 10.28 -11.51 -7.83
N ASP A 52 10.02 -10.22 -7.66
CA ASP A 52 11.05 -9.17 -7.65
C ASP A 52 11.21 -8.54 -6.26
N ALA A 53 10.56 -9.10 -5.23
CA ALA A 53 10.49 -8.53 -3.87
C ALA A 53 10.11 -7.04 -3.88
N LEU A 54 9.16 -6.67 -4.74
CA LEU A 54 8.82 -5.28 -5.04
C LEU A 54 7.38 -4.95 -4.66
N ILE A 55 7.18 -3.82 -3.97
CA ILE A 55 5.88 -3.21 -3.73
C ILE A 55 5.80 -1.93 -4.56
N ILE A 56 4.79 -1.84 -5.43
CA ILE A 56 4.61 -0.72 -6.36
C ILE A 56 3.45 0.14 -5.87
N ILE A 57 3.71 1.40 -5.57
CA ILE A 57 2.66 2.39 -5.29
C ILE A 57 2.16 2.94 -6.64
N VAL A 58 0.92 2.61 -7.00
CA VAL A 58 0.36 2.89 -8.34
C VAL A 58 -0.23 4.29 -8.42
N ARG A 59 -1.02 4.68 -7.42
CA ARG A 59 -1.69 5.97 -7.39
C ARG A 59 -1.97 6.39 -5.96
N ILE A 60 -1.64 7.63 -5.64
CA ILE A 60 -1.98 8.28 -4.38
C ILE A 60 -3.18 9.18 -4.64
N VAL A 61 -4.27 8.98 -3.89
CA VAL A 61 -5.41 9.89 -3.83
C VAL A 61 -5.26 10.72 -2.57
N PRO A 62 -4.98 12.02 -2.69
CA PRO A 62 -4.69 12.85 -1.54
C PRO A 62 -5.92 13.01 -0.64
N PRO A 63 -5.73 13.24 0.67
CA PRO A 63 -6.76 13.87 1.47
C PRO A 63 -7.11 15.25 0.92
N PHE A 64 -8.40 15.53 0.79
CA PHE A 64 -8.90 16.85 0.42
C PHE A 64 -9.05 17.79 1.64
N ASP A 65 -8.76 17.31 2.85
CA ASP A 65 -9.02 18.04 4.10
C ASP A 65 -7.99 19.12 4.45
N VAL A 66 -7.11 19.50 3.51
CA VAL A 66 -6.09 20.55 3.75
C VAL A 66 -5.85 21.48 2.56
N LEU A 67 -6.80 21.59 1.61
CA LEU A 67 -6.76 22.63 0.58
C LEU A 67 -7.52 23.88 1.03
#